data_AF-A0ABC8EEZ9-F1
#
_entry.id   AF-A0ABC8EEZ9-F1
#
_cell.length_a   1.000
_cell.length_b   1.000
_cell.length_c   1.000
_cell.angle_alpha   90.00
_cell.angle_beta   90.00
_cell.angle_gamma   90.00
#
_symmetry.space_group_name_H-M   'P 1'
#
loop_
_entity.id
_entity.type
_entity.pdbx_description
1 polymer ?
#
loop_
_entity_poly.entity_id
_entity_poly.type
_entity_poly.pdbx_seq_one_letter_code
_entity_poly.pdbx_strand_id
1 'polypeptide(L)'
;MMTKTEKLKHIILSKYNSIREFARIAEIPSTTLTSALDKDIGGMAVDRFIKICEILNVDIKTLEPLEQNHDNLFKEEMTKYITTNKNMKEIINRIKTRRNKLMLSYQDLADKTGLSKSTLQRYETGAIKNMPLDKLGVLAKALNVSPAYLMGWEESVTNNDKEDTKKTTLLSNFNKLNDIGKDKVITYTKDLLDNNKYSIEKDHLLPIVMHTKDWEK
;
A
#
# COMPACT_ATOMS: atom_id res chain seq x y z
N MET A 1 42.01 29.70 1.65
CA MET A 1 41.17 28.64 2.24
C MET A 1 40.18 29.31 3.15
N MET A 2 38.90 28.93 3.08
CA MET A 2 37.87 29.45 3.98
C MET A 2 38.11 28.92 5.40
N THR A 3 38.07 29.79 6.41
CA THR A 3 38.21 29.38 7.83
C THR A 3 36.97 28.61 8.30
N LYS A 4 37.10 27.82 9.37
CA LYS A 4 35.95 27.09 9.98
C LYS A 4 34.78 28.03 10.30
N THR A 5 35.13 29.22 10.75
CA THR A 5 34.21 30.27 11.17
C THR A 5 33.49 30.90 9.96
N GLU A 6 34.21 31.15 8.87
CA GLU A 6 33.62 31.60 7.60
C GLU A 6 32.69 30.56 6.98
N LYS A 7 33.06 29.27 7.01
CA LYS A 7 32.19 28.17 6.56
C LYS A 7 30.87 28.15 7.33
N LEU A 8 30.95 28.25 8.66
CA LEU A 8 29.77 28.24 9.52
C LEU A 8 28.86 29.44 9.23
N LYS A 9 29.44 30.63 9.09
CA LYS A 9 28.73 31.86 8.74
C LYS A 9 28.03 31.75 7.38
N HIS A 10 28.71 31.17 6.39
CA HIS A 10 28.14 30.92 5.07
C HIS A 10 26.96 29.93 5.13
N ILE A 11 27.10 28.83 5.88
CA ILE A 11 26.03 27.83 6.04
C ILE A 11 24.81 28.45 6.72
N ILE A 12 25.00 29.24 7.78
CA ILE A 12 23.90 29.94 8.47
C ILE A 12 23.16 30.87 7.50
N LEU A 13 23.88 31.72 6.77
CA LEU A 13 23.27 32.68 5.85
C LEU A 13 22.66 32.03 4.60
N SER A 14 23.07 30.81 4.26
CA SER A 14 22.45 30.03 3.18
C SER A 14 21.11 29.40 3.58
N LYS A 15 20.91 29.12 4.87
CA LYS A 15 19.72 28.40 5.39
C LYS A 15 18.74 29.29 6.16
N TYR A 16 19.18 30.45 6.64
CA TYR A 16 18.39 31.36 7.49
C TYR A 16 18.51 32.80 6.99
N ASN A 17 17.50 33.64 7.25
CA ASN A 17 17.49 35.01 6.73
C ASN A 17 18.54 35.90 7.42
N SER A 18 18.96 35.55 8.64
CA SER A 18 20.04 36.27 9.32
C SER A 18 20.70 35.44 10.44
N ILE A 19 21.93 35.83 10.82
CA ILE A 19 22.63 35.29 12.00
C ILE A 19 21.79 35.47 13.28
N ARG A 20 21.08 36.60 13.41
CA ARG A 20 20.22 36.88 14.57
C ARG A 20 19.02 35.95 14.63
N GLU A 21 18.41 35.63 13.48
CA GLU A 21 17.31 34.65 13.40
C GLU A 21 17.78 33.26 13.82
N PHE A 22 18.92 32.81 13.29
CA PHE A 22 19.50 31.53 13.69
C PHE A 22 19.86 31.50 15.18
N ALA A 23 20.43 32.57 15.73
CA ALA A 23 20.72 32.68 17.16
C ALA A 23 19.46 32.49 18.02
N ARG A 24 18.33 33.07 17.60
CA ARG A 24 17.03 32.90 18.27
C ARG A 24 16.58 31.43 18.25
N ILE A 25 16.72 30.75 17.12
CA ILE A 25 16.34 29.33 16.96
C ILE A 25 17.25 28.42 17.79
N ALA A 26 18.55 28.71 17.83
CA ALA A 26 19.51 27.96 18.64
C ALA A 26 19.39 28.26 20.15
N GLU A 27 18.57 29.23 20.54
CA GLU A 27 18.47 29.75 21.91
C GLU A 27 19.83 30.21 22.44
N ILE A 28 20.63 30.84 21.55
CA ILE A 28 21.94 31.39 21.87
C ILE A 28 21.84 32.92 21.75
N PRO A 29 22.35 33.70 22.72
CA PRO A 29 22.35 35.14 22.59
C PRO A 29 23.06 35.58 21.30
N SER A 30 22.41 36.46 20.52
CA SER A 30 22.95 36.89 19.22
C SER A 30 24.36 37.48 19.32
N THR A 31 24.68 38.19 20.41
CA THR A 31 26.02 38.72 20.68
C THR A 31 27.06 37.62 20.90
N THR A 32 26.68 36.52 21.55
CA THR A 32 27.55 35.35 21.75
C THR A 32 27.84 34.65 20.43
N LEU A 33 26.79 34.41 19.61
CA LEU A 33 26.97 33.77 18.31
C LEU A 33 27.83 34.63 17.37
N THR A 34 27.57 35.93 17.30
CA THR A 34 28.36 36.85 16.46
C THR A 34 29.81 36.89 16.92
N SER A 35 30.06 36.99 18.23
CA SER A 35 31.44 36.95 18.75
C SER A 35 32.14 35.62 18.44
N ALA A 36 31.43 34.49 18.48
CA ALA A 36 31.98 33.18 18.11
C ALA A 36 32.28 33.08 16.60
N LEU A 37 31.47 33.75 15.77
CA LEU A 37 31.66 33.84 14.33
C LEU A 37 32.73 34.86 13.90
N ASP A 38 33.23 35.70 14.82
CA ASP A 38 34.22 36.75 14.52
C ASP A 38 35.59 36.49 15.17
N LYS A 39 35.67 35.73 16.28
CA LYS A 39 36.90 35.56 17.11
C LYS A 39 37.42 34.12 17.24
N ASP A 40 37.07 33.26 16.28
CA ASP A 40 37.25 31.80 16.32
C ASP A 40 36.40 31.08 17.37
N ILE A 41 35.82 29.97 16.93
CA ILE A 41 34.82 29.18 17.67
C ILE A 41 35.44 28.44 18.88
N GLY A 42 36.77 28.38 18.98
CA GLY A 42 37.49 27.64 20.02
C GLY A 42 37.26 28.12 21.46
N GLY A 43 36.75 29.35 21.66
CA GLY A 43 36.41 29.88 22.98
C GLY A 43 34.95 29.66 23.41
N MET A 44 34.10 29.06 22.57
CA MET A 44 32.72 28.77 22.89
C MET A 44 32.60 27.49 23.73
N ALA A 45 31.65 27.47 24.67
CA ALA A 45 31.28 26.25 25.38
C ALA A 45 30.91 25.13 24.39
N VAL A 46 31.51 23.96 24.57
CA VAL A 46 31.37 22.80 23.66
C VAL A 46 29.90 22.47 23.40
N ASP A 47 29.05 22.51 24.42
CA ASP A 47 27.61 22.24 24.31
C ASP A 47 26.89 23.18 23.34
N ARG A 48 27.27 24.47 23.33
CA ARG A 48 26.69 25.45 22.41
C ARG A 48 27.16 25.21 20.98
N PHE A 49 28.41 24.78 20.81
CA PHE A 49 28.94 24.45 19.49
C PHE A 49 28.27 23.19 18.92
N ILE A 50 28.06 22.16 19.74
CA ILE A 50 27.31 20.95 19.37
C ILE A 50 25.90 21.34 18.93
N LYS A 51 25.19 22.14 19.74
CA LYS A 51 23.83 22.60 19.42
C LYS A 51 23.77 23.35 18.09
N ILE A 52 24.76 24.20 17.79
CA ILE A 52 24.84 24.90 16.50
C ILE A 52 25.04 23.90 15.36
N CYS A 53 25.94 22.93 15.50
CA CYS A 53 26.23 21.94 14.46
C CYS A 53 25.02 21.03 14.20
N GLU A 54 24.30 20.63 15.25
CA GLU A 54 23.06 19.84 15.17
C GLU A 54 21.98 20.59 14.38
N ILE A 55 21.72 21.86 14.73
CA ILE A 55 20.68 22.65 14.05
C ILE A 55 21.06 22.91 12.59
N LEU A 56 22.35 23.11 12.31
CA LEU A 56 22.85 23.30 10.95
C LEU A 56 22.95 22.00 10.16
N ASN A 57 22.78 20.85 10.81
CA ASN A 57 22.99 19.51 10.25
C ASN A 57 24.35 19.38 9.56
N VAL A 58 25.42 19.67 10.31
CA VAL A 58 26.81 19.63 9.85
C VAL A 58 27.64 18.78 10.79
N ASP A 59 28.67 18.13 10.26
CA ASP A 59 29.59 17.35 11.08
C ASP A 59 30.40 18.27 12.00
N ILE A 60 30.51 17.90 13.27
CA ILE A 60 31.18 18.71 14.30
C ILE A 60 32.68 18.87 14.02
N LYS A 61 33.31 17.90 13.33
CA LYS A 61 34.76 17.89 13.06
C LYS A 61 35.08 18.58 11.74
N THR A 62 34.33 18.29 10.69
CA THR A 62 34.62 18.77 9.32
C THR A 62 33.89 20.06 8.97
N LEU A 63 32.79 20.38 9.67
CA LEU A 63 31.85 21.46 9.33
C LEU A 63 31.33 21.38 7.89
N GLU A 64 31.34 20.17 7.34
CA GLU A 64 30.69 19.88 6.07
C GLU A 64 29.23 19.57 6.36
N PRO A 65 28.30 19.97 5.47
CA PRO A 65 26.94 19.50 5.52
C PRO A 65 26.97 17.99 5.70
N LEU A 66 26.21 17.49 6.68
CA LEU A 66 25.85 16.08 6.69
C LEU A 66 24.91 15.92 5.50
N GLU A 67 25.50 15.76 4.31
CA GLU A 67 24.79 15.31 3.12
C GLU A 67 24.05 14.05 3.54
N GLN A 68 22.77 14.02 3.21
CA GLN A 68 21.84 12.96 3.57
C GLN A 68 22.26 11.62 2.95
N ASN A 69 23.31 11.00 3.50
CA ASN A 69 23.63 9.60 3.28
C ASN A 69 22.95 8.69 4.31
N HIS A 70 22.21 9.26 5.27
CA HIS A 70 21.29 8.54 6.14
C HIS A 70 19.84 8.52 5.63
N ASP A 71 19.58 9.04 4.44
CA ASP A 71 18.24 9.02 3.87
C ASP A 71 17.91 7.70 3.18
N ASN A 72 18.85 7.01 2.54
CA ASN A 72 18.50 5.79 1.80
C ASN A 72 18.24 4.59 2.71
N LEU A 73 18.99 4.35 3.78
CA LEU A 73 18.72 3.21 4.67
C LEU A 73 17.46 3.42 5.53
N PHE A 74 17.29 4.62 6.10
CA PHE A 74 16.09 4.95 6.87
C PHE A 74 14.87 5.18 5.98
N LYS A 75 14.99 5.74 4.75
CA LYS A 75 13.86 5.73 3.80
C LYS A 75 13.62 4.33 3.29
N GLU A 76 14.60 3.46 3.08
CA GLU A 76 14.33 2.07 2.66
C GLU A 76 13.63 1.31 3.77
N GLU A 77 14.07 1.42 5.04
CA GLU A 77 13.42 0.78 6.18
C GLU A 77 12.08 1.42 6.54
N MET A 78 11.95 2.74 6.46
CA MET A 78 10.71 3.47 6.74
C MET A 78 9.72 3.37 5.57
N THR A 79 10.16 3.35 4.32
CA THR A 79 9.33 3.00 3.15
C THR A 79 8.94 1.54 3.24
N LYS A 80 9.84 0.63 3.63
CA LYS A 80 9.47 -0.76 3.93
C LYS A 80 8.47 -0.83 5.08
N TYR A 81 8.58 -0.03 6.14
CA TYR A 81 7.63 -0.01 7.27
C TYR A 81 6.28 0.64 6.93
N ILE A 82 6.26 1.73 6.16
CA ILE A 82 5.06 2.44 5.69
C ILE A 82 4.36 1.61 4.62
N THR A 83 5.09 1.11 3.62
CA THR A 83 4.60 0.15 2.62
C THR A 83 4.12 -1.12 3.30
N THR A 84 4.77 -1.61 4.37
CA THR A 84 4.32 -2.84 5.05
C THR A 84 3.12 -2.58 5.97
N ASN A 85 3.09 -1.56 6.83
CA ASN A 85 1.97 -1.41 7.79
C ASN A 85 0.77 -0.64 7.24
N LYS A 86 0.96 0.38 6.41
CA LYS A 86 -0.13 1.14 5.79
C LYS A 86 -0.72 0.38 4.60
N ASN A 87 0.10 -0.26 3.76
CA ASN A 87 -0.43 -1.03 2.64
C ASN A 87 -0.98 -2.40 3.05
N MET A 88 -0.52 -3.04 4.13
CA MET A 88 -1.08 -4.36 4.50
C MET A 88 -2.55 -4.29 4.92
N LYS A 89 -2.94 -3.26 5.69
CA LYS A 89 -4.35 -3.06 6.03
C LYS A 89 -5.20 -2.82 4.78
N GLU A 90 -4.65 -2.11 3.80
CA GLU A 90 -5.31 -1.84 2.54
C GLU A 90 -5.40 -3.08 1.63
N ILE A 91 -4.32 -3.87 1.52
CA ILE A 91 -4.26 -5.16 0.83
C ILE A 91 -5.33 -6.10 1.41
N ILE A 92 -5.38 -6.23 2.73
CA ILE A 92 -6.37 -7.06 3.43
C ILE A 92 -7.79 -6.56 3.14
N ASN A 93 -8.01 -5.25 3.12
CA ASN A 93 -9.33 -4.68 2.80
C ASN A 93 -9.73 -4.94 1.34
N ARG A 94 -8.79 -4.89 0.40
CA ARG A 94 -9.01 -5.24 -1.02
C ARG A 94 -9.31 -6.73 -1.18
N ILE A 95 -8.58 -7.60 -0.48
CA ILE A 95 -8.85 -9.05 -0.42
C ILE A 95 -10.28 -9.31 0.08
N LYS A 96 -10.66 -8.73 1.22
CA LYS A 96 -11.99 -8.88 1.82
C LYS A 96 -13.09 -8.39 0.89
N THR A 97 -12.92 -7.20 0.34
CA THR A 97 -13.86 -6.59 -0.61
C THR A 97 -14.04 -7.49 -1.84
N ARG A 98 -12.94 -8.01 -2.41
CA ARG A 98 -12.99 -8.87 -3.58
C ARG A 98 -13.62 -10.23 -3.28
N ARG A 99 -13.29 -10.85 -2.15
CA ARG A 99 -13.90 -12.09 -1.66
C ARG A 99 -15.43 -11.94 -1.54
N ASN A 100 -15.89 -10.85 -0.92
CA ASN A 100 -17.31 -10.56 -0.78
C ASN A 100 -18.00 -10.29 -2.14
N LYS A 101 -17.34 -9.57 -3.07
CA LYS A 101 -17.85 -9.35 -4.43
C LYS A 101 -18.01 -10.65 -5.23
N LEU A 102 -17.17 -11.63 -4.95
CA LEU A 102 -17.26 -12.98 -5.54
C LEU A 102 -18.19 -13.93 -4.78
N MET A 103 -18.84 -13.45 -3.70
CA MET A 103 -19.67 -14.24 -2.79
C MET A 103 -18.97 -15.49 -2.24
N LEU A 104 -17.65 -15.40 -2.02
CA LEU A 104 -16.86 -16.51 -1.46
C LEU A 104 -16.90 -16.45 0.07
N SER A 105 -17.19 -17.59 0.69
CA SER A 105 -16.97 -17.79 2.12
C SER A 105 -15.46 -17.92 2.43
N TYR A 106 -15.11 -17.88 3.70
CA TYR A 106 -13.73 -18.18 4.11
C TYR A 106 -13.32 -19.62 3.77
N GLN A 107 -14.29 -20.54 3.73
CA GLN A 107 -14.03 -21.93 3.36
C GLN A 107 -13.74 -22.03 1.85
N ASP A 108 -14.55 -21.38 1.02
CA ASP A 108 -14.35 -21.40 -0.44
C ASP A 108 -12.99 -20.80 -0.84
N LEU A 109 -12.59 -19.72 -0.16
CA LEU A 109 -11.27 -19.11 -0.41
C LEU A 109 -10.14 -20.00 0.12
N ALA A 110 -10.34 -20.70 1.24
CA ALA A 110 -9.38 -21.67 1.77
C ALA A 110 -9.14 -22.80 0.76
N ASP A 111 -10.22 -23.37 0.23
CA ASP A 111 -10.18 -24.49 -0.72
C ASP A 111 -9.47 -24.07 -2.03
N LYS A 112 -9.69 -22.83 -2.49
CA LYS A 112 -9.00 -22.29 -3.68
C LYS A 112 -7.53 -21.95 -3.48
N THR A 113 -7.11 -21.61 -2.26
CA THR A 113 -5.76 -21.11 -1.98
C THR A 113 -4.86 -22.13 -1.30
N GLY A 114 -5.43 -23.22 -0.77
CA GLY A 114 -4.73 -24.17 0.11
C GLY A 114 -4.35 -23.58 1.46
N LEU A 115 -4.86 -22.39 1.81
CA LEU A 115 -4.67 -21.76 3.13
C LEU A 115 -5.77 -22.23 4.09
N SER A 116 -5.46 -22.30 5.39
CA SER A 116 -6.51 -22.64 6.36
C SER A 116 -7.53 -21.51 6.50
N LYS A 117 -8.80 -21.85 6.72
CA LYS A 117 -9.88 -20.91 7.06
C LYS A 117 -9.48 -19.95 8.20
N SER A 118 -8.84 -20.50 9.24
CA SER A 118 -8.36 -19.73 10.40
C SER A 118 -7.31 -18.69 9.98
N THR A 119 -6.39 -19.06 9.10
CA THR A 119 -5.36 -18.14 8.57
C THR A 119 -6.01 -16.96 7.83
N LEU A 120 -6.96 -17.23 6.94
CA LEU A 120 -7.67 -16.20 6.18
C LEU A 120 -8.47 -15.26 7.09
N GLN A 121 -9.17 -15.82 8.07
CA GLN A 121 -9.93 -15.03 9.04
C GLN A 121 -9.00 -14.14 9.87
N ARG A 122 -7.84 -14.66 10.30
CA ARG A 122 -6.84 -13.91 11.06
C ARG A 122 -6.18 -12.78 10.25
N TYR A 123 -6.05 -12.93 8.93
CA TYR A 123 -5.65 -11.83 8.07
C TYR A 123 -6.70 -10.73 8.08
N GLU A 124 -7.98 -11.05 7.82
CA GLU A 124 -9.05 -10.04 7.74
C GLU A 124 -9.37 -9.35 9.07
N THR A 125 -9.15 -10.01 10.20
CA THR A 125 -9.33 -9.41 11.54
C THR A 125 -8.10 -8.64 12.03
N GLY A 126 -6.97 -8.71 11.32
CA GLY A 126 -5.72 -8.06 11.72
C GLY A 126 -4.95 -8.77 12.84
N ALA A 127 -5.35 -10.00 13.20
CA ALA A 127 -4.63 -10.83 14.16
C ALA A 127 -3.26 -11.31 13.62
N ILE A 128 -3.10 -11.35 12.29
CA ILE A 128 -1.79 -11.45 11.64
C ILE A 128 -1.50 -10.10 10.97
N LYS A 129 -0.46 -9.42 11.43
CA LYS A 129 -0.06 -8.11 10.90
C LYS A 129 0.69 -8.18 9.58
N ASN A 130 1.30 -9.33 9.25
CA ASN A 130 2.14 -9.47 8.07
C ASN A 130 1.81 -10.73 7.26
N MET A 131 1.61 -10.58 5.95
CA MET A 131 1.35 -11.68 5.03
C MET A 131 2.61 -12.00 4.23
N PRO A 132 3.03 -13.27 4.17
CA PRO A 132 4.13 -13.67 3.29
C PRO A 132 3.81 -13.38 1.81
N LEU A 133 4.80 -12.89 1.06
CA LEU A 133 4.62 -12.43 -0.33
C LEU A 133 4.20 -13.57 -1.28
N ASP A 134 4.67 -14.79 -0.99
CA ASP A 134 4.27 -16.03 -1.68
C ASP A 134 2.76 -16.29 -1.56
N LYS A 135 2.11 -15.88 -0.46
CA LYS A 135 0.66 -16.03 -0.29
C LYS A 135 -0.14 -14.99 -1.06
N LEU A 136 0.43 -13.80 -1.27
CA LEU A 136 -0.23 -12.73 -2.01
C LEU A 136 -0.56 -13.15 -3.45
N GLY A 137 0.38 -13.81 -4.14
CA GLY A 137 0.17 -14.30 -5.50
C GLY A 137 -0.92 -15.38 -5.58
N VAL A 138 -0.96 -16.29 -4.60
CA VAL A 138 -1.98 -17.34 -4.52
C VAL A 138 -3.37 -16.74 -4.28
N LEU A 139 -3.46 -15.76 -3.39
CA LEU A 139 -4.70 -15.03 -3.12
C LEU A 139 -5.18 -14.22 -4.32
N ALA A 140 -4.27 -13.52 -5.01
CA ALA A 140 -4.60 -12.77 -6.22
C ALA A 140 -5.23 -13.66 -7.29
N LYS A 141 -4.62 -14.83 -7.55
CA LYS A 141 -5.17 -15.84 -8.47
C LYS A 141 -6.56 -16.32 -8.03
N ALA A 142 -6.72 -16.73 -6.78
CA ALA A 142 -8.01 -17.24 -6.27
C ALA A 142 -9.14 -16.19 -6.30
N LEU A 143 -8.78 -14.91 -6.23
CA LEU A 143 -9.70 -13.77 -6.26
C LEU A 143 -9.90 -13.17 -7.66
N ASN A 144 -9.33 -13.78 -8.71
CA ASN A 144 -9.35 -13.29 -10.08
C ASN A 144 -8.96 -11.80 -10.16
N VAL A 145 -7.79 -11.46 -9.61
CA VAL A 145 -7.18 -10.12 -9.67
C VAL A 145 -5.68 -10.21 -9.86
N SER A 146 -5.04 -9.11 -10.27
CA SER A 146 -3.58 -9.01 -10.29
C SER A 146 -3.02 -8.84 -8.86
N PRO A 147 -1.79 -9.28 -8.57
CA PRO A 147 -1.10 -8.92 -7.34
C PRO A 147 -0.94 -7.39 -7.17
N ALA A 148 -0.77 -6.67 -8.28
CA ALA A 148 -0.68 -5.20 -8.31
C ALA A 148 -1.98 -4.52 -7.83
N TYR A 149 -3.15 -5.06 -8.19
CA TYR A 149 -4.45 -4.61 -7.70
C TYR A 149 -4.58 -4.79 -6.19
N LEU A 150 -4.16 -5.94 -5.65
CA LEU A 150 -4.17 -6.17 -4.20
C LEU A 150 -3.23 -5.19 -3.48
N MET A 151 -2.05 -4.92 -4.05
CA MET A 151 -1.07 -3.95 -3.52
C MET A 151 -1.51 -2.49 -3.64
N GLY A 152 -2.59 -2.22 -4.38
CA GLY A 152 -3.08 -0.85 -4.60
C GLY A 152 -2.35 -0.07 -5.67
N TRP A 153 -1.55 -0.74 -6.50
CA TRP A 153 -0.89 -0.11 -7.67
C TRP A 153 -1.84 0.00 -8.87
N GLU A 154 -2.97 -0.72 -8.84
CA GLU A 154 -4.05 -0.62 -9.82
C GLU A 154 -5.37 -0.27 -9.11
N GLU A 155 -6.12 0.68 -9.68
CA GLU A 155 -7.43 1.10 -9.15
C GLU A 155 -8.59 0.24 -9.67
N SER A 156 -8.43 -0.32 -10.86
CA SER A 156 -9.43 -1.20 -11.47
C SER A 156 -8.89 -2.63 -11.51
N VAL A 157 -9.80 -3.60 -11.43
CA VAL A 157 -9.49 -5.00 -11.69
C VAL A 157 -9.25 -5.16 -13.19
N THR A 158 -8.03 -4.86 -13.63
CA THR A 158 -7.57 -5.16 -14.98
C THR A 158 -7.05 -6.59 -15.01
N ASN A 159 -7.92 -7.53 -15.37
CA ASN A 159 -7.49 -8.84 -15.85
C ASN A 159 -7.99 -9.04 -17.28
N ASN A 160 -7.16 -9.71 -18.07
CA ASN A 160 -7.22 -9.97 -19.50
C ASN A 160 -8.41 -10.82 -20.00
N ASP A 161 -9.63 -10.67 -19.48
CA ASP A 161 -10.73 -11.59 -19.79
C ASP A 161 -11.92 -10.88 -20.43
N LYS A 162 -11.97 -10.89 -21.77
CA LYS A 162 -13.16 -10.50 -22.57
C LYS A 162 -14.43 -11.30 -22.20
N GLU A 163 -14.28 -12.35 -21.42
CA GLU A 163 -15.34 -13.25 -20.95
C GLU A 163 -16.10 -12.70 -19.74
N ASP A 164 -15.40 -12.08 -18.78
CA ASP A 164 -16.01 -11.48 -17.59
C ASP A 164 -16.84 -10.24 -17.93
N THR A 165 -16.51 -9.52 -19.01
CA THR A 165 -17.28 -8.36 -19.48
C THR A 165 -18.65 -8.75 -20.03
N LYS A 166 -18.75 -9.89 -20.73
CA LYS A 166 -20.03 -10.37 -21.28
C LYS A 166 -20.97 -10.83 -20.18
N LYS A 167 -20.44 -11.58 -19.19
CA LYS A 167 -21.21 -12.06 -18.04
C LYS A 167 -21.71 -10.91 -17.16
N THR A 168 -20.86 -9.94 -16.87
CA THR A 168 -21.24 -8.75 -16.07
C THR A 168 -22.24 -7.86 -16.80
N THR A 169 -22.09 -7.66 -18.11
CA THR A 169 -23.05 -6.92 -18.94
C THR A 169 -24.41 -7.61 -18.97
N LEU A 170 -24.45 -8.94 -19.16
CA LEU A 170 -25.69 -9.71 -19.14
C LEU A 170 -26.42 -9.59 -17.80
N LEU A 171 -25.71 -9.77 -16.68
CA LEU A 171 -26.31 -9.69 -15.33
C LEU A 171 -26.85 -8.29 -15.01
N SER A 172 -26.10 -7.24 -15.37
CA SER A 172 -26.53 -5.85 -15.23
C SER A 172 -27.81 -5.57 -16.02
N ASN A 173 -27.85 -5.99 -17.30
CA ASN A 173 -29.00 -5.77 -18.15
C ASN A 173 -30.22 -6.57 -17.68
N PHE A 174 -30.02 -7.83 -17.27
CA PHE A 174 -31.07 -8.70 -16.75
C PHE A 174 -31.75 -8.11 -15.50
N ASN A 175 -30.97 -7.51 -14.59
CA ASN A 175 -31.51 -6.86 -13.39
C ASN A 175 -32.35 -5.61 -13.69
N LYS A 176 -32.13 -4.95 -14.83
CA LYS A 176 -32.90 -3.77 -15.28
C LYS A 176 -34.21 -4.14 -15.99
N LEU A 177 -34.41 -5.41 -16.35
CA LEU A 177 -35.63 -5.87 -17.01
C LEU A 177 -36.75 -6.10 -15.99
N ASN A 178 -37.99 -5.95 -16.46
CA ASN A 178 -39.18 -6.41 -15.74
C ASN A 178 -39.34 -7.94 -15.88
N ASP A 179 -40.33 -8.52 -15.19
CA ASP A 179 -40.52 -9.97 -15.15
C ASP A 179 -40.75 -10.58 -16.54
N ILE A 180 -41.55 -9.90 -17.38
CA ILE A 180 -41.79 -10.31 -18.78
C ILE A 180 -40.48 -10.37 -19.58
N GLY A 181 -39.61 -9.37 -19.40
CA GLY A 181 -38.31 -9.30 -20.07
C GLY A 181 -37.34 -10.37 -19.59
N LYS A 182 -37.32 -10.63 -18.28
CA LYS A 182 -36.49 -11.69 -17.68
C LYS A 182 -36.90 -13.07 -18.19
N ASP A 183 -38.20 -13.36 -18.22
CA ASP A 183 -38.72 -14.63 -18.74
C ASP A 183 -38.32 -14.85 -20.20
N LYS A 184 -38.40 -13.81 -21.04
CA LYS A 184 -37.94 -13.89 -22.44
C LYS A 184 -36.46 -14.23 -22.56
N VAL A 185 -35.61 -13.60 -21.74
CA VAL A 185 -34.16 -13.89 -21.74
C VAL A 185 -33.89 -15.33 -21.32
N ILE A 186 -34.60 -15.84 -20.30
CA ILE A 186 -34.47 -17.23 -19.84
C ILE A 186 -34.91 -18.20 -20.94
N THR A 187 -36.06 -17.97 -21.56
CA THR A 187 -36.57 -18.82 -22.66
C THR A 187 -35.58 -18.87 -23.81
N TYR A 188 -35.11 -17.72 -24.28
CA TYR A 188 -34.13 -17.67 -25.37
C TYR A 188 -32.82 -18.36 -25.01
N THR A 189 -32.38 -18.27 -23.75
CA THR A 189 -31.18 -18.98 -23.29
C THR A 189 -31.37 -20.50 -23.34
N LYS A 190 -32.56 -21.01 -22.99
CA LYS A 190 -32.89 -22.44 -23.12
C LYS A 190 -32.87 -22.88 -24.59
N ASP A 191 -33.50 -22.11 -25.47
CA ASP A 191 -33.52 -22.39 -26.91
C ASP A 191 -32.10 -22.48 -27.50
N LEU A 192 -31.18 -21.62 -27.05
CA LEU A 192 -29.78 -21.67 -27.45
C LEU A 192 -29.06 -22.92 -26.93
N LEU A 193 -29.33 -23.33 -25.69
CA LEU A 193 -28.71 -24.52 -25.08
C LEU A 193 -29.18 -25.82 -25.72
N ASP A 194 -30.43 -25.86 -26.17
CA ASP A 194 -31.01 -27.01 -26.90
C ASP A 194 -30.41 -27.16 -28.30
N ASN A 195 -29.75 -26.12 -28.82
CA ASN A 195 -29.07 -26.17 -30.10
C ASN A 195 -27.58 -26.53 -29.93
N ASN A 196 -27.21 -27.71 -30.44
CA ASN A 196 -25.86 -28.29 -30.32
C ASN A 196 -24.74 -27.44 -30.97
N LYS A 197 -25.09 -26.41 -31.75
CA LYS A 197 -24.12 -25.44 -32.28
C LYS A 197 -23.64 -24.44 -31.22
N TYR A 198 -24.44 -24.18 -30.18
CA TYR A 198 -24.22 -23.13 -29.20
C TYR A 198 -24.01 -23.64 -27.76
N SER A 199 -24.14 -24.95 -27.52
CA SER A 199 -23.83 -25.60 -26.26
C SER A 199 -22.44 -26.26 -26.28
N ILE A 200 -21.79 -26.29 -25.12
CA ILE A 200 -20.51 -26.98 -24.91
C ILE A 200 -20.83 -28.40 -24.44
N GLU A 201 -20.15 -29.42 -24.98
CA GLU A 201 -20.36 -30.81 -24.57
C GLU A 201 -20.19 -30.99 -23.05
N LYS A 202 -21.08 -31.78 -22.44
CA LYS A 202 -21.26 -31.91 -20.98
C LYS A 202 -19.99 -32.30 -20.20
N ASP A 203 -18.96 -32.82 -20.87
CA ASP A 203 -17.74 -33.32 -20.25
C ASP A 203 -16.84 -32.23 -19.62
N HIS A 204 -17.15 -30.94 -19.81
CA HIS A 204 -16.39 -29.82 -19.23
C HIS A 204 -17.13 -29.01 -18.14
N LEU A 205 -18.32 -29.44 -17.71
CA LEU A 205 -19.06 -28.74 -16.66
C LEU A 205 -18.71 -29.31 -15.27
N LEU A 206 -17.95 -28.57 -14.47
CA LEU A 206 -17.82 -28.87 -13.04
C LEU A 206 -19.21 -28.74 -12.37
N PRO A 207 -19.64 -29.73 -11.56
CA PRO A 207 -20.95 -29.71 -10.95
C PRO A 207 -21.08 -28.50 -10.02
N ILE A 208 -22.11 -27.68 -10.25
CA ILE A 208 -22.58 -26.72 -9.25
C ILE A 208 -23.21 -27.55 -8.14
N VAL A 209 -22.47 -27.74 -7.03
CA VAL A 209 -23.00 -28.41 -5.85
C VAL A 209 -24.13 -27.55 -5.28
N MET A 210 -25.36 -28.01 -5.53
CA MET A 210 -26.56 -27.49 -4.90
C MET A 210 -26.53 -27.98 -3.45
N HIS A 211 -26.21 -27.10 -2.50
CA HIS A 211 -26.40 -27.40 -1.09
C HIS A 211 -27.89 -27.37 -0.76
N THR A 212 -28.62 -28.43 -1.12
CA THR A 212 -29.82 -28.82 -0.38
C THR A 212 -29.34 -29.54 0.86
N LYS A 213 -29.23 -28.82 1.98
CA LYS A 213 -29.24 -29.48 3.28
C LYS A 213 -30.69 -29.49 3.75
N ASP A 214 -31.34 -30.59 3.41
CA ASP A 214 -32.44 -31.16 4.17
C ASP A 214 -32.01 -31.23 5.64
N TRP A 215 -32.72 -30.49 6.48
CA TRP A 215 -32.73 -30.73 7.91
C TRP A 215 -34.06 -31.41 8.21
N GLU A 216 -34.15 -32.70 7.91
CA GLU A 216 -35.17 -33.54 8.54
C GLU A 216 -34.64 -34.02 9.90
N LYS A 217 -35.62 -34.15 10.81
CA LYS A 217 -35.57 -34.24 12.27
C LYS A 217 -34.61 -35.26 12.87
#